data_AF-A0A932T879-F1
#
_entry.id   AF-A0A932T879-F1
#
_cell.length_a   1.000
_cell.length_b   1.000
_cell.length_c   1.000
_cell.angle_alpha   90.00
_cell.angle_beta   90.00
_cell.angle_gamma   90.00
#
_symmetry.space_group_name_H-M   'P 1'
#
loop_
_entity.id
_entity.type
_entity.pdbx_description
1 polymer ?
#
loop_
_entity_poly.entity_id
_entity_poly.type
_entity_poly.pdbx_seq_one_letter_code
_entity_poly.pdbx_strand_id
1 'polypeptide(L)'
;MPHTTYGLLKAIRSHTIDIPSAAASVKVGRPNGCNLCHVDQTLAWTARHLEERYSIPPPELDEDHTKISTAVLWALKGDAGQRALAAWHLGWEPAVEISGNHWQAPYLAALLDDPYLAVRFMARRSLRKLPGFEDFQFDFLGAKAEIDGAFDRALHIWRNGLASRNASETPGVKTPPVFAERLLLSPEGTLDQALFDRLKSERDDKRVWLAE
;
A
#
# COMPACT_ATOMS: atom_id res chain seq x y z
N MET A 1 17.14 11.80 -1.25
CA MET A 1 17.30 10.58 -0.42
C MET A 1 15.97 10.17 0.22
N PRO A 2 14.98 9.72 -0.58
CA PRO A 2 13.69 9.22 -0.08
C PRO A 2 13.86 7.88 0.66
N HIS A 3 12.84 7.46 1.43
CA HIS A 3 12.79 6.18 2.14
C HIS A 3 12.52 4.98 1.20
N THR A 4 13.33 4.79 0.16
CA THR A 4 13.11 3.78 -0.90
C THR A 4 13.91 2.49 -0.70
N THR A 5 14.66 2.36 0.40
CA THR A 5 15.51 1.19 0.66
C THR A 5 14.97 0.44 1.87
N TYR A 6 14.89 -0.88 1.78
CA TYR A 6 14.53 -1.72 2.91
C TYR A 6 15.77 -2.13 3.70
N GLY A 7 15.73 -2.02 5.03
CA GLY A 7 16.79 -2.51 5.91
C GLY A 7 16.43 -2.41 7.39
N LEU A 8 16.89 -3.36 8.20
CA LEU A 8 16.61 -3.42 9.66
C LEU A 8 15.11 -3.31 9.99
N LEU A 9 14.27 -4.05 9.25
CA LEU A 9 12.81 -4.09 9.42
C LEU A 9 12.12 -2.70 9.31
N LYS A 10 12.67 -1.80 8.50
CA LYS A 10 12.09 -0.47 8.21
C LYS A 10 12.48 0.03 6.82
N ALA A 11 11.79 1.07 6.35
CA ALA A 11 12.26 1.86 5.22
C ALA A 11 13.36 2.84 5.67
N ILE A 12 14.51 2.80 5.01
CA ILE A 12 15.64 3.70 5.22
C ILE A 12 15.86 4.59 3.99
N ARG A 13 16.56 5.70 4.21
CA ARG A 13 16.89 6.65 3.15
C ARG A 13 17.85 5.99 2.15
N SER A 14 17.52 6.07 0.88
CA SER A 14 18.48 5.77 -0.19
C SER A 14 19.56 6.84 -0.22
N HIS A 15 20.82 6.42 -0.28
CA HIS A 15 21.99 7.27 -0.51
C HIS A 15 22.41 7.29 -1.98
N THR A 16 21.69 6.57 -2.85
CA THR A 16 21.89 6.69 -4.30
C THR A 16 21.32 8.02 -4.76
N ILE A 17 22.15 8.84 -5.40
CA ILE A 17 21.74 10.11 -6.00
C ILE A 17 21.44 9.84 -7.47
N ASP A 18 20.19 10.02 -7.85
CA ASP A 18 19.72 9.85 -9.22
C ASP A 18 18.55 10.77 -9.54
N ILE A 19 18.16 10.77 -10.82
CA ILE A 19 17.03 11.54 -11.32
C ILE A 19 15.75 10.72 -11.07
N PRO A 20 14.69 11.31 -10.46
CA PRO A 20 13.40 10.65 -10.31
C PRO A 20 12.89 10.11 -11.65
N SER A 21 12.45 8.85 -11.67
CA SER A 21 12.04 8.18 -12.91
C SER A 21 10.88 7.21 -12.67
N ALA A 22 9.73 7.51 -13.29
CA ALA A 22 8.63 6.55 -13.38
C ALA A 22 9.02 5.33 -14.24
N ALA A 23 9.84 5.54 -15.27
CA ALA A 23 10.33 4.47 -16.15
C ALA A 23 11.15 3.41 -15.38
N ALA A 24 11.91 3.82 -14.36
CA ALA A 24 12.63 2.88 -13.49
C ALA A 24 11.68 1.98 -12.69
N SER A 25 10.54 2.50 -12.23
CA SER A 25 9.52 1.70 -11.56
C SER A 25 8.92 0.65 -12.49
N VAL A 26 8.67 0.98 -13.76
CA VAL A 26 8.17 0.03 -14.77
C VAL A 26 9.23 -1.02 -15.13
N LYS A 27 10.45 -0.59 -15.43
CA LYS A 27 11.49 -1.45 -16.00
C LYS A 27 12.06 -2.46 -15.01
N VAL A 28 12.29 -2.04 -13.77
CA VAL A 28 13.00 -2.84 -12.75
C VAL A 28 12.23 -2.95 -11.44
N GLY A 29 10.97 -2.52 -11.39
CA GLY A 29 10.16 -2.59 -10.18
C GLY A 29 10.62 -1.66 -9.06
N ARG A 30 11.54 -0.72 -9.29
CA ARG A 30 12.10 0.07 -8.19
C ARG A 30 11.04 1.02 -7.59
N PRO A 31 10.78 0.97 -6.28
CA PRO A 31 9.91 1.95 -5.63
C PRO A 31 10.46 3.37 -5.72
N ASN A 32 9.59 4.33 -6.03
CA ASN A 32 9.93 5.73 -6.19
C ASN A 32 9.45 6.59 -4.99
N GLY A 33 10.15 7.69 -4.73
CA GLY A 33 9.83 8.56 -3.58
C GLY A 33 8.47 9.26 -3.68
N CYS A 34 7.98 9.51 -4.91
CA CYS A 34 6.70 10.18 -5.14
C CYS A 34 5.55 9.33 -4.61
N ASN A 35 5.44 8.07 -5.07
CA ASN A 35 4.36 7.17 -4.67
C ASN A 35 4.55 6.52 -3.28
N LEU A 36 5.74 6.59 -2.69
CA LEU A 36 5.94 6.22 -1.28
C LEU A 36 5.49 7.33 -0.32
N CYS A 37 5.43 8.58 -0.78
CA CYS A 37 4.85 9.69 -0.03
C CYS A 37 3.35 9.86 -0.34
N HIS A 38 2.99 9.82 -1.63
CA HIS A 38 1.63 9.86 -2.14
C HIS A 38 1.13 8.45 -2.41
N VAL A 39 0.87 7.70 -1.33
CA VAL A 39 0.49 6.29 -1.38
C VAL A 39 -0.91 6.07 -1.96
N ASP A 40 -1.67 7.12 -2.20
CA ASP A 40 -2.97 7.13 -2.88
C ASP A 40 -2.87 7.32 -4.41
N GLN A 41 -1.69 7.68 -4.93
CA GLN A 41 -1.52 8.09 -6.32
C GLN A 41 -0.97 6.97 -7.21
N THR A 42 -1.33 7.05 -8.50
CA THR A 42 -0.89 6.09 -9.53
C THR A 42 0.51 6.41 -10.06
N LEU A 43 1.08 5.54 -10.88
CA LEU A 43 2.37 5.83 -11.53
C LEU A 43 2.19 6.86 -12.65
N ALA A 44 1.02 6.87 -13.32
CA ALA A 44 0.66 7.91 -14.28
C ALA A 44 0.59 9.31 -13.65
N TRP A 45 0.12 9.42 -12.40
CA TRP A 45 0.20 10.69 -11.66
C TRP A 45 1.66 11.15 -11.49
N THR A 46 2.55 10.24 -11.09
CA THR A 46 3.98 10.54 -10.96
C THR A 46 4.59 10.95 -12.29
N ALA A 47 4.33 10.20 -13.36
CA ALA A 47 4.86 10.48 -14.69
C ALA A 47 4.46 11.88 -15.18
N ARG A 48 3.20 12.27 -15.00
CA ARG A 48 2.71 13.61 -15.36
C ARG A 48 3.42 14.73 -14.61
N HIS A 49 3.61 14.58 -13.29
CA HIS A 49 4.31 15.59 -12.49
C HIS A 49 5.78 15.73 -12.90
N LEU A 50 6.42 14.62 -13.29
CA LEU A 50 7.80 14.64 -13.78
C LEU A 50 7.91 15.31 -15.15
N GLU A 51 6.93 15.09 -16.04
CA GLU A 51 6.85 15.76 -17.33
C GLU A 51 6.60 17.27 -17.18
N GLU A 52 5.56 17.65 -16.44
CA GLU A 52 5.15 19.05 -16.27
C GLU A 52 6.24 19.90 -15.60
N ARG A 53 6.92 19.37 -14.57
CA ARG A 53 7.85 20.14 -13.75
C ARG A 53 9.30 20.03 -14.22
N TYR A 54 9.68 18.93 -14.85
CA TYR A 54 11.08 18.62 -15.17
C TYR A 54 11.30 18.19 -16.62
N SER A 55 10.26 18.17 -17.45
CA SER A 55 10.34 17.73 -18.86
C SER A 55 10.90 16.31 -19.03
N ILE A 56 10.68 15.46 -18.02
CA ILE A 56 11.03 14.04 -18.09
C ILE A 56 9.89 13.31 -18.79
N PRO A 57 10.12 12.66 -19.94
CA PRO A 57 9.04 12.05 -20.71
C PRO A 57 8.38 10.90 -19.94
N PRO A 58 7.04 10.75 -20.03
CA PRO A 58 6.34 9.63 -19.42
C PRO A 58 6.72 8.31 -20.12
N PRO A 59 6.94 7.21 -19.37
CA PRO A 59 7.07 5.89 -19.99
C PRO A 59 5.72 5.39 -20.51
N GLU A 60 5.73 4.35 -21.34
CA GLU A 60 4.52 3.57 -21.59
C GLU A 60 4.06 2.89 -20.29
N LEU A 61 2.76 3.00 -20.00
CA LEU A 61 2.15 2.46 -18.79
C LEU A 61 1.00 1.52 -19.18
N ASP A 62 0.90 0.40 -18.48
CA ASP A 62 -0.25 -0.48 -18.56
C ASP A 62 -1.46 0.12 -17.82
N GLU A 63 -2.58 -0.60 -17.88
CA GLU A 63 -3.83 -0.18 -17.26
C GLU A 63 -3.72 -0.08 -15.72
N ASP A 64 -3.06 -1.05 -15.09
CA ASP A 64 -2.86 -1.08 -13.63
C ASP A 64 -2.08 0.16 -13.16
N HIS A 65 -0.93 0.45 -13.78
CA HIS A 65 -0.10 1.62 -13.43
C HIS A 65 -0.76 2.97 -13.74
N THR A 66 -1.73 2.97 -14.65
CA THR A 66 -2.50 4.16 -15.01
C THR A 66 -3.60 4.43 -13.98
N LYS A 67 -4.31 3.39 -13.55
CA LYS A 67 -5.57 3.51 -12.80
C LYS A 67 -5.44 3.25 -11.31
N ILE A 68 -4.48 2.43 -10.87
CA ILE A 68 -4.39 1.93 -9.50
C ILE A 68 -3.23 2.63 -8.78
N SER A 69 -3.41 2.90 -7.49
CA SER A 69 -2.33 3.41 -6.64
C SER A 69 -1.10 2.51 -6.74
N THR A 70 0.06 3.11 -6.96
CA THR A 70 1.32 2.34 -7.06
C THR A 70 1.64 1.63 -5.74
N ALA A 71 1.29 2.22 -4.59
CA ALA A 71 1.49 1.57 -3.30
C ALA A 71 0.57 0.36 -3.10
N VAL A 72 -0.66 0.41 -3.64
CA VAL A 72 -1.59 -0.73 -3.65
C VAL A 72 -1.05 -1.84 -4.55
N LEU A 73 -0.54 -1.51 -5.75
CA LEU A 73 0.11 -2.48 -6.62
C LEU A 73 1.32 -3.13 -5.93
N TRP A 74 2.19 -2.34 -5.30
CA TRP A 74 3.34 -2.87 -4.56
C TRP A 74 2.91 -3.77 -3.39
N ALA A 75 1.84 -3.44 -2.68
CA ALA A 75 1.34 -4.24 -1.56
C ALA A 75 0.73 -5.57 -2.02
N LEU A 76 -0.03 -5.58 -3.12
CA LEU A 76 -0.79 -6.77 -3.54
C LEU A 76 -0.01 -7.70 -4.48
N LYS A 77 0.67 -7.15 -5.49
CA LYS A 77 1.35 -7.94 -6.53
C LYS A 77 2.87 -7.80 -6.55
N GLY A 78 3.42 -6.80 -5.86
CA GLY A 78 4.86 -6.53 -5.87
C GLY A 78 5.71 -7.63 -5.24
N ASP A 79 7.02 -7.59 -5.45
CA ASP A 79 8.01 -8.45 -4.79
C ASP A 79 8.07 -8.21 -3.26
N ALA A 80 8.78 -9.07 -2.54
CA ALA A 80 8.87 -8.99 -1.08
C ALA A 80 9.42 -7.64 -0.56
N GLY A 81 10.36 -7.02 -1.28
CA GLY A 81 10.92 -5.71 -0.94
C GLY A 81 9.96 -4.57 -1.22
N GLN A 82 9.21 -4.64 -2.33
CA GLN A 82 8.13 -3.71 -2.64
C GLN A 82 7.02 -3.78 -1.60
N ARG A 83 6.56 -4.99 -1.23
CA ARG A 83 5.53 -5.20 -0.20
C ARG A 83 5.98 -4.71 1.16
N ALA A 84 7.24 -4.96 1.52
CA ALA A 84 7.87 -4.44 2.72
C ALA A 84 7.81 -2.90 2.79
N LEU A 85 8.23 -2.24 1.71
CA LEU A 85 8.23 -0.78 1.63
C LEU A 85 6.80 -0.23 1.63
N ALA A 86 5.88 -0.84 0.88
CA ALA A 86 4.47 -0.46 0.88
C ALA A 86 3.86 -0.58 2.28
N ALA A 87 4.04 -1.72 2.95
CA ALA A 87 3.57 -1.92 4.32
C ALA A 87 4.07 -0.83 5.28
N TRP A 88 5.35 -0.47 5.19
CA TRP A 88 5.92 0.58 6.04
C TRP A 88 5.31 1.96 5.75
N HIS A 89 5.16 2.34 4.47
CA HIS A 89 4.66 3.67 4.09
C HIS A 89 3.16 3.84 4.30
N LEU A 90 2.38 2.76 4.22
CA LEU A 90 0.94 2.78 4.56
C LEU A 90 0.67 3.09 6.05
N GLY A 91 1.68 3.02 6.92
CA GLY A 91 1.63 3.50 8.30
C GLY A 91 2.69 4.56 8.62
N TRP A 92 3.24 5.23 7.61
CA TRP A 92 4.19 6.32 7.80
C TRP A 92 3.47 7.65 7.89
N GLU A 93 3.65 8.36 9.01
CA GLU A 93 2.88 9.55 9.38
C GLU A 93 2.77 10.60 8.26
N PRO A 94 3.86 11.05 7.60
CA PRO A 94 3.74 11.99 6.48
C PRO A 94 2.89 11.49 5.30
N ALA A 95 3.01 10.20 4.95
CA ALA A 95 2.22 9.63 3.86
C ALA A 95 0.75 9.49 4.26
N VAL A 96 0.49 9.13 5.51
CA VAL A 96 -0.86 9.03 6.08
C VAL A 96 -1.53 10.40 6.19
N GLU A 97 -0.80 11.46 6.55
CA GLU A 97 -1.31 12.83 6.59
C GLU A 97 -1.71 13.33 5.19
N ILE A 98 -0.93 13.00 4.16
CA ILE A 98 -1.17 13.42 2.78
C ILE A 98 -2.30 12.61 2.13
N SER A 99 -2.29 11.30 2.33
CA SER A 99 -3.16 10.36 1.61
C SER A 99 -4.43 9.98 2.39
N GLY A 100 -4.61 10.49 3.61
CA GLY A 100 -5.66 10.08 4.56
C GLY A 100 -5.30 8.78 5.28
N ASN A 101 -6.10 8.35 6.26
CA ASN A 101 -5.78 7.27 7.20
C ASN A 101 -6.87 6.19 7.33
N HIS A 102 -7.74 6.06 6.32
CA HIS A 102 -8.97 5.26 6.43
C HIS A 102 -9.14 4.15 5.38
N TRP A 103 -8.17 3.96 4.49
CA TRP A 103 -8.27 3.01 3.38
C TRP A 103 -7.15 1.96 3.37
N GLN A 104 -6.12 2.13 4.20
CA GLN A 104 -4.91 1.30 4.19
C GLN A 104 -5.13 -0.10 4.77
N ALA A 105 -6.11 -0.26 5.66
CA ALA A 105 -6.29 -1.47 6.45
C ALA A 105 -6.46 -2.76 5.61
N PRO A 106 -7.26 -2.81 4.52
CA PRO A 106 -7.36 -4.01 3.68
C PRO A 106 -6.02 -4.47 3.10
N TYR A 107 -5.15 -3.53 2.72
CA TYR A 107 -3.85 -3.81 2.13
C TYR A 107 -2.84 -4.30 3.17
N LEU A 108 -2.82 -3.67 4.34
CA LEU A 108 -2.00 -4.13 5.46
C LEU A 108 -2.49 -5.48 5.98
N ALA A 109 -3.80 -5.71 6.01
CA ALA A 109 -4.39 -7.01 6.37
C ALA A 109 -3.95 -8.11 5.39
N ALA A 110 -3.92 -7.83 4.08
CA ALA A 110 -3.47 -8.77 3.06
C ALA A 110 -2.04 -9.28 3.30
N LEU A 111 -1.19 -8.40 3.85
CA LEU A 111 0.23 -8.65 4.12
C LEU A 111 0.48 -9.37 5.46
N LEU A 112 -0.55 -9.60 6.28
CA LEU A 112 -0.41 -10.41 7.50
C LEU A 112 -0.14 -11.89 7.18
N ASP A 113 -0.57 -12.37 6.00
CA ASP A 113 -0.29 -13.73 5.47
C ASP A 113 0.82 -13.72 4.39
N ASP A 114 1.76 -12.77 4.46
CA ASP A 114 2.88 -12.76 3.53
C ASP A 114 3.82 -13.95 3.77
N PRO A 115 4.45 -14.58 2.76
CA PRO A 115 5.44 -15.64 3.01
C PRO A 115 6.67 -15.17 3.82
N TYR A 116 6.97 -13.87 3.82
CA TYR A 116 8.10 -13.29 4.55
C TYR A 116 7.65 -12.70 5.89
N LEU A 117 8.19 -13.23 6.99
CA LEU A 117 7.93 -12.75 8.36
C LEU A 117 8.22 -11.25 8.52
N ALA A 118 9.24 -10.75 7.83
CA ALA A 118 9.57 -9.33 7.80
C ALA A 118 8.38 -8.47 7.31
N VAL A 119 7.71 -8.90 6.24
CA VAL A 119 6.56 -8.19 5.66
C VAL A 119 5.38 -8.27 6.63
N ARG A 120 5.10 -9.43 7.22
CA ARG A 120 4.05 -9.59 8.26
C ARG A 120 4.27 -8.66 9.45
N PHE A 121 5.50 -8.57 9.93
CA PHE A 121 5.88 -7.69 11.04
C PHE A 121 5.61 -6.22 10.69
N MET A 122 6.03 -5.77 9.50
CA MET A 122 5.78 -4.40 9.05
C MET A 122 4.29 -4.11 8.86
N ALA A 123 3.56 -5.05 8.27
CA ALA A 123 2.12 -4.95 8.06
C ALA A 123 1.39 -4.75 9.38
N ARG A 124 1.65 -5.61 10.38
CA ARG A 124 1.11 -5.46 11.74
C ARG A 124 1.50 -4.12 12.37
N ARG A 125 2.78 -3.76 12.30
CA ARG A 125 3.30 -2.53 12.91
C ARG A 125 2.60 -1.29 12.36
N SER A 126 2.41 -1.23 11.04
CA SER A 126 1.72 -0.12 10.38
C SER A 126 0.22 -0.15 10.63
N LEU A 127 -0.39 -1.34 10.65
CA LEU A 127 -1.83 -1.50 10.92
C LEU A 127 -2.21 -0.92 12.28
N ARG A 128 -1.41 -1.19 13.32
CA ARG A 128 -1.62 -0.66 14.68
C ARG A 128 -1.50 0.85 14.83
N LYS A 129 -1.08 1.57 13.80
CA LYS A 129 -1.06 3.03 13.78
C LYS A 129 -2.32 3.65 13.18
N LEU A 130 -3.18 2.82 12.59
CA LEU A 130 -4.43 3.29 12.00
C LEU A 130 -5.51 3.40 13.09
N PRO A 131 -6.45 4.36 12.96
CA PRO A 131 -7.56 4.50 13.89
C PRO A 131 -8.37 3.20 14.02
N GLY A 132 -8.58 2.73 15.26
CA GLY A 132 -9.35 1.52 15.58
C GLY A 132 -8.54 0.22 15.58
N PHE A 133 -7.23 0.29 15.33
CA PHE A 133 -6.33 -0.86 15.28
C PHE A 133 -5.24 -0.85 16.37
N GLU A 134 -5.26 0.13 17.28
CA GLU A 134 -4.23 0.34 18.31
C GLU A 134 -3.95 -0.93 19.12
N ASP A 135 -5.01 -1.67 19.42
CA ASP A 135 -5.01 -2.90 20.22
C ASP A 135 -5.05 -4.19 19.36
N PHE A 136 -4.88 -4.09 18.04
CA PHE A 136 -4.94 -5.25 17.15
C PHE A 136 -3.84 -6.26 17.49
N GLN A 137 -4.26 -7.43 18.01
CA GLN A 137 -3.39 -8.54 18.36
C GLN A 137 -3.15 -9.45 17.17
N PHE A 138 -1.87 -9.75 16.91
CA PHE A 138 -1.43 -10.64 15.86
C PHE A 138 -0.01 -11.12 16.16
N ASP A 139 0.16 -12.43 16.29
CA ASP A 139 1.48 -13.05 16.28
C ASP A 139 1.89 -13.39 14.84
N PHE A 140 2.92 -12.70 14.33
CA PHE A 140 3.43 -12.95 12.98
C PHE A 140 4.21 -14.26 12.85
N LEU A 141 4.56 -14.90 13.99
CA LEU A 141 5.13 -16.24 14.09
C LEU A 141 4.07 -17.31 14.42
N GLY A 142 2.80 -16.89 14.57
CA GLY A 142 1.71 -17.76 14.99
C GLY A 142 1.36 -18.84 13.98
N ALA A 143 0.46 -19.74 14.39
CA ALA A 143 0.00 -20.83 13.54
C ALA A 143 -0.78 -20.30 12.31
N LYS A 144 -0.76 -21.06 11.21
CA LYS A 144 -1.45 -20.70 9.96
C LYS A 144 -2.93 -20.35 10.15
N ALA A 145 -3.64 -21.07 11.04
CA ALA A 145 -5.03 -20.78 11.35
C ALA A 145 -5.24 -19.40 12.01
N GLU A 146 -4.30 -18.94 12.85
CA GLU A 146 -4.35 -17.59 13.45
C GLU A 146 -4.11 -16.51 12.39
N ILE A 147 -3.17 -16.77 11.49
CA ILE A 147 -2.82 -15.90 10.36
C ILE A 147 -4.00 -15.74 9.42
N ASP A 148 -4.64 -16.85 9.05
CA ASP A 148 -5.79 -16.84 8.14
C ASP A 148 -6.96 -16.04 8.70
N GLY A 149 -7.24 -16.20 10.00
CA GLY A 149 -8.28 -15.41 10.65
C GLY A 149 -7.92 -13.93 10.85
N ALA A 150 -6.64 -13.54 10.75
CA ALA A 150 -6.23 -12.16 11.01
C ALA A 150 -6.71 -11.18 9.94
N PHE A 151 -6.76 -11.62 8.68
CA PHE A 151 -7.29 -10.84 7.56
C PHE A 151 -8.76 -10.47 7.79
N ASP A 152 -9.60 -11.46 8.11
CA ASP A 152 -11.04 -11.26 8.32
C ASP A 152 -11.32 -10.36 9.52
N ARG A 153 -10.58 -10.54 10.63
CA ARG A 153 -10.70 -9.66 11.80
C ARG A 153 -10.35 -8.21 11.44
N ALA A 154 -9.28 -8.00 10.68
CA ALA A 154 -8.87 -6.66 10.28
C ALA A 154 -9.90 -6.00 9.34
N LEU A 155 -10.45 -6.75 8.36
CA LEU A 155 -11.51 -6.23 7.50
C LEU A 155 -12.80 -5.94 8.28
N HIS A 156 -13.15 -6.76 9.27
CA HIS A 156 -14.30 -6.51 10.13
C HIS A 156 -14.17 -5.19 10.89
N ILE A 157 -13.01 -4.95 11.54
CA ILE A 157 -12.72 -3.68 12.22
C ILE A 157 -12.82 -2.50 11.26
N TRP A 158 -12.19 -2.61 10.08
CA TRP A 158 -12.18 -1.53 9.08
C TRP A 158 -13.59 -1.19 8.58
N ARG A 159 -14.40 -2.20 8.21
CA ARG A 159 -15.78 -2.01 7.73
C ARG A 159 -16.67 -1.36 8.79
N ASN A 160 -16.54 -1.79 10.04
CA ASN A 160 -17.30 -1.19 11.15
C ASN A 160 -16.87 0.26 11.39
N GLY A 161 -15.57 0.56 11.30
CA GLY A 161 -15.05 1.92 11.39
C GLY A 161 -15.60 2.85 10.31
N LEU A 162 -15.75 2.37 9.06
CA LEU A 162 -16.41 3.14 7.99
C LEU A 162 -17.88 3.43 8.29
N ALA A 163 -18.62 2.43 8.78
CA ALA A 163 -20.04 2.59 9.11
C ALA A 163 -20.27 3.64 10.22
N SER A 164 -19.42 3.65 11.26
CA SER A 164 -19.49 4.66 12.32
C SER A 164 -19.21 6.08 11.82
N ARG A 165 -18.37 6.23 10.79
CA ARG A 165 -18.02 7.54 10.20
C ARG A 165 -19.15 8.10 9.34
N ASN A 166 -19.75 7.25 8.51
CA ASN A 166 -20.91 7.61 7.68
C ASN A 166 -22.14 8.02 8.53
N ALA A 167 -22.23 7.57 9.78
CA ALA A 167 -23.28 7.99 10.72
C ALA A 167 -23.01 9.35 11.39
N SER A 168 -21.76 9.83 11.38
CA SER A 168 -21.33 11.06 12.06
C SER A 168 -21.24 12.29 11.14
N GLU A 169 -21.37 12.12 9.83
CA GLU A 169 -21.34 13.21 8.85
C GLU A 169 -22.76 13.68 8.48
N THR A 170 -22.93 14.99 8.36
CA THR A 170 -24.18 15.69 8.03
C THR A 170 -24.89 15.06 6.81
N PRO A 171 -26.22 14.83 6.83
CA PRO A 171 -26.93 14.26 5.69
C PRO A 171 -26.84 15.21 4.48
N GLY A 172 -26.09 14.85 3.43
CA GLY A 172 -26.20 15.53 2.14
C GLY A 172 -24.94 15.77 1.31
N VAL A 173 -23.73 15.46 1.78
CA VAL A 173 -22.51 15.61 0.96
C VAL A 173 -21.71 14.31 0.95
N LYS A 174 -22.15 13.35 0.14
CA LYS A 174 -21.36 12.16 -0.20
C LYS A 174 -20.34 12.55 -1.26
N THR A 175 -19.22 13.14 -0.90
CA THR A 175 -18.09 13.20 -1.83
C THR A 175 -17.23 11.96 -1.58
N PRO A 176 -17.25 10.95 -2.47
CA PRO A 176 -16.27 9.87 -2.35
C PRO A 176 -14.86 10.49 -2.36
N PRO A 177 -13.87 9.87 -1.71
CA PRO A 177 -12.48 10.28 -1.91
C PRO A 177 -12.25 10.38 -3.42
N VAL A 178 -11.67 11.49 -3.91
CA VAL A 178 -11.39 11.74 -5.35
C VAL A 178 -10.56 10.61 -5.99
N PHE A 179 -10.07 9.67 -5.17
CA PHE A 179 -9.17 8.59 -5.50
C PHE A 179 -9.71 7.20 -5.14
N ALA A 180 -11.00 7.04 -4.77
CA ALA A 180 -11.57 5.77 -4.33
C ALA A 180 -11.30 4.62 -5.31
N GLU A 181 -11.51 4.86 -6.60
CA GLU A 181 -11.26 3.87 -7.66
C GLU A 181 -9.79 3.45 -7.74
N ARG A 182 -8.85 4.39 -7.51
CA ARG A 182 -7.40 4.11 -7.50
C ARG A 182 -7.00 3.23 -6.31
N LEU A 183 -7.84 3.23 -5.28
CA LEU A 183 -7.69 2.51 -4.04
C LEU A 183 -8.59 1.28 -4.00
N LEU A 184 -9.07 0.78 -5.14
CA LEU A 184 -9.96 -0.38 -5.22
C LEU A 184 -11.20 -0.24 -4.31
N LEU A 185 -11.66 0.98 -4.07
CA LEU A 185 -12.84 1.26 -3.28
C LEU A 185 -13.97 1.73 -4.19
N SER A 186 -15.17 1.17 -3.98
CA SER A 186 -16.40 1.72 -4.53
C SER A 186 -16.68 3.11 -3.94
N PRO A 187 -17.57 3.91 -4.55
CA PRO A 187 -18.01 5.19 -3.97
C PRO A 187 -18.58 5.06 -2.56
N GLU A 188 -19.11 3.90 -2.19
CA GLU A 188 -19.63 3.55 -0.86
C GLU A 188 -18.54 3.13 0.13
N GLY A 189 -17.27 3.11 -0.29
CA GLY A 189 -16.12 2.70 0.51
C GLY A 189 -15.97 1.18 0.64
N THR A 190 -16.67 0.41 -0.19
CA THR A 190 -16.52 -1.06 -0.19
C THR A 190 -15.35 -1.48 -1.07
N LEU A 191 -14.61 -2.51 -0.66
CA LEU A 191 -13.48 -3.02 -1.43
C LEU A 191 -13.98 -3.75 -2.68
N ASP A 192 -13.42 -3.40 -3.85
CA ASP A 192 -13.56 -4.19 -5.08
C ASP A 192 -12.81 -5.51 -4.91
N GLN A 193 -13.53 -6.51 -4.42
CA GLN A 193 -12.96 -7.81 -4.09
C GLN A 193 -12.40 -8.53 -5.32
N ALA A 194 -13.05 -8.39 -6.48
CA ALA A 194 -12.61 -9.06 -7.71
C ALA A 194 -11.26 -8.54 -8.17
N LEU A 195 -11.10 -7.20 -8.18
CA LEU A 195 -9.84 -6.57 -8.56
C LEU A 195 -8.75 -6.81 -7.51
N PHE A 196 -9.10 -6.77 -6.22
CA PHE A 196 -8.18 -7.09 -5.13
C PHE A 196 -7.64 -8.53 -5.24
N ASP A 197 -8.52 -9.51 -5.45
CA ASP A 197 -8.14 -10.93 -5.57
C ASP A 197 -7.32 -11.18 -6.83
N ARG A 198 -7.66 -10.53 -7.96
CA ARG A 198 -6.86 -10.57 -9.18
C ARG A 198 -5.42 -10.12 -8.89
N LEU A 199 -5.24 -8.93 -8.33
CA LEU A 199 -3.91 -8.39 -8.04
C LEU A 199 -3.14 -9.28 -7.05
N LYS A 200 -3.81 -9.75 -5.98
CA LYS A 200 -3.18 -10.64 -5.00
C LYS A 200 -2.74 -11.98 -5.62
N SER A 201 -3.47 -12.49 -6.62
CA SER A 201 -3.09 -13.72 -7.34
C SER A 201 -1.84 -13.55 -8.21
N GLU A 202 -1.49 -12.31 -8.56
CA GLU A 202 -0.32 -11.95 -9.37
C GLU A 202 0.92 -11.63 -8.50
N ARG A 203 0.86 -11.88 -7.18
CA ARG A 203 1.95 -11.60 -6.25
C ARG A 203 3.24 -12.33 -6.60
N ASP A 204 4.33 -11.56 -6.67
CA ASP A 204 5.66 -12.15 -6.80
C ASP A 204 6.09 -12.83 -5.49
N ASP A 205 5.88 -14.15 -5.43
CA ASP A 205 6.28 -15.04 -4.33
C ASP A 205 7.64 -15.71 -4.56
N LYS A 206 8.50 -15.11 -5.40
CA LYS A 206 9.87 -15.59 -5.59
C LYS A 206 10.57 -15.71 -4.25
N ARG A 207 11.12 -16.89 -3.97
CA ARG A 207 11.90 -17.17 -2.77
C ARG A 207 13.27 -16.50 -2.84
N VAL A 208 13.61 -15.73 -1.81
CA VAL A 208 14.94 -15.18 -1.59
C VAL A 208 15.75 -16.23 -0.83
N TRP A 209 16.73 -16.82 -1.51
CA TRP A 209 17.68 -17.75 -0.91
C TRP A 209 18.88 -16.96 -0.42
N LEU A 210 19.06 -16.89 0.90
CA LEU A 210 20.27 -16.37 1.52
C LEU A 210 21.18 -17.57 1.80
N ALA A 211 22.34 -17.62 1.17
CA ALA A 211 23.43 -18.46 1.64
C ALA A 211 24.03 -17.72 2.84
N GLU A 212 23.60 -18.08 4.04
CA GLU A 212 24.23 -17.65 5.29
C GLU A 212 25.47 -18.50 5.59
#